data_AF-A0A2C5YBS5-F1
#
_entry.id   AF-A0A2C5YBS5-F1
#
_cell.length_a   1.000
_cell.length_b   1.000
_cell.length_c   1.000
_cell.angle_alpha   90.00
_cell.angle_beta   90.00
_cell.angle_gamma   90.00
#
_symmetry.space_group_name_H-M   'P 1'
#
loop_
_entity.id
_entity.type
_entity.pdbx_description
1 polymer ?
#
loop_
_entity_poly.entity_id
_entity_poly.type
_entity_poly.pdbx_seq_one_letter_code
_entity_poly.pdbx_strand_id
1 'polypeptide(L)'
;MAHTRWASLLAILSLLLLAWASPSHAHFLSGPEPGSKQPPLLARAAPAPSTVYRGDGRNPQKIKAAGGFLPHSNFPPRTLKAYSIYNHVIDTIVDVNSKKRDTVYVSTTTAWPTAANFASDRPLGGFVYRIHATPNMVDVQASLLSHNPFPGEREWVAMGGVRWEQIEGWMFLPENYSRVDWRKAGAPTLETELWRFIRNPDYSPRYNNEVASGGQPQLVGWFGEASAWANLNPWKKYKPTKTKTMLHYAVEFMNKNGKSVGWRGNFPLFGNTHKKARSVVDVPQNEEPRTWPQESAWLDTSAEGDWEPPSSDSATKRRRAFAPAKRDSSWNWAPPPTESPLTPETIDIPPDMEVDPTF
;
A
#
# COMPACT_ATOMS: atom_id res chain seq x y z
N MET A 1 -26.34 -41.58 -61.83
CA MET A 1 -26.19 -41.55 -60.36
C MET A 1 -25.70 -40.17 -59.92
N ALA A 2 -26.57 -39.15 -59.92
CA ALA A 2 -26.17 -37.75 -59.71
C ALA A 2 -27.26 -36.88 -59.04
N HIS A 3 -28.04 -37.43 -58.11
CA HIS A 3 -29.15 -36.68 -57.48
C HIS A 3 -29.29 -36.83 -55.95
N THR A 4 -28.24 -37.22 -55.22
CA THR A 4 -28.36 -37.44 -53.76
C THR A 4 -27.36 -36.63 -52.91
N ARG A 5 -26.71 -35.60 -53.45
CA ARG A 5 -25.75 -34.78 -52.68
C ARG A 5 -26.20 -33.36 -52.33
N TRP A 6 -27.36 -32.91 -52.80
CA TRP A 6 -27.85 -31.55 -52.51
C TRP A 6 -28.83 -31.48 -51.33
N ALA A 7 -29.42 -32.60 -50.91
CA ALA A 7 -30.38 -32.61 -49.79
C ALA A 7 -29.73 -32.47 -48.40
N SER A 8 -28.45 -32.85 -48.24
CA SER A 8 -27.76 -32.80 -46.94
C SER A 8 -27.19 -31.42 -46.59
N LEU A 9 -27.02 -30.51 -47.55
CA LEU A 9 -26.47 -29.16 -47.29
C LEU A 9 -27.54 -28.15 -46.85
N LEU A 10 -28.81 -28.36 -47.20
CA LEU A 10 -29.90 -27.48 -46.78
C LEU A 10 -30.41 -27.76 -45.36
N ALA A 11 -30.28 -28.99 -44.86
CA ALA A 11 -30.69 -29.35 -43.49
C ALA A 11 -29.70 -28.88 -42.41
N ILE A 12 -28.42 -28.69 -42.74
CA ILE A 12 -27.41 -28.20 -41.78
C ILE A 12 -27.45 -26.67 -41.67
N LEU A 13 -27.87 -25.96 -42.73
CA LEU A 13 -28.01 -24.50 -42.69
C LEU A 13 -29.25 -24.04 -41.89
N SER A 14 -30.29 -24.87 -41.78
CA SER A 14 -31.49 -24.56 -40.98
C SER A 14 -31.26 -24.74 -39.47
N LEU A 15 -30.33 -25.61 -39.06
CA LEU A 15 -29.95 -25.80 -37.65
C LEU A 15 -28.94 -24.76 -37.14
N LEU A 16 -28.25 -24.04 -38.03
CA LEU A 16 -27.33 -22.96 -37.66
C LEU A 16 -27.98 -21.57 -37.61
N LEU A 17 -29.22 -21.40 -38.12
CA LEU A 17 -29.95 -20.13 -38.09
C LEU A 17 -30.97 -20.01 -36.94
N LEU A 18 -31.16 -21.05 -36.12
CA LEU A 18 -32.04 -21.03 -34.95
C LEU A 18 -31.31 -20.82 -33.61
N ALA A 19 -29.98 -20.63 -33.62
CA ALA A 19 -29.20 -20.30 -32.43
C ALA A 19 -28.96 -18.79 -32.22
N TRP A 20 -29.52 -17.93 -33.08
CA TRP A 20 -29.34 -16.46 -33.06
C TRP A 20 -30.65 -15.69 -32.84
N ALA A 21 -31.61 -16.30 -32.15
CA ALA A 21 -32.79 -15.61 -31.65
C ALA A 21 -33.05 -16.00 -30.18
N SER A 22 -32.03 -15.90 -29.33
CA SER A 22 -32.31 -15.64 -27.92
C SER A 22 -32.71 -14.16 -27.80
N PRO A 23 -33.89 -13.83 -27.28
CA PRO A 23 -34.13 -12.48 -26.81
C PRO A 23 -33.13 -12.25 -25.70
N SER A 24 -32.08 -11.49 -26.01
CA SER A 24 -31.28 -10.80 -25.02
C SER A 24 -32.26 -10.05 -24.13
N HIS A 25 -32.63 -10.66 -23.01
CA HIS A 25 -33.04 -9.93 -21.84
C HIS A 25 -31.80 -9.14 -21.45
N ALA A 26 -31.63 -7.99 -22.09
CA ALA A 26 -30.98 -6.87 -21.46
C ALA A 26 -31.81 -6.65 -20.19
N HIS A 27 -31.41 -7.32 -19.11
CA HIS A 27 -31.52 -6.73 -17.80
C HIS A 27 -30.72 -5.44 -17.91
N PHE A 28 -31.40 -4.39 -18.34
CA PHE A 28 -31.12 -3.05 -17.93
C PHE A 28 -30.82 -3.19 -16.44
N LEU A 29 -29.55 -2.99 -16.09
CA LEU A 29 -29.18 -2.67 -14.73
C LEU A 29 -29.96 -1.41 -14.43
N SER A 30 -31.15 -1.57 -13.86
CA SER A 30 -31.88 -0.51 -13.22
C SER A 30 -30.86 0.17 -12.33
N GLY A 31 -30.51 1.41 -12.66
CA GLY A 31 -29.74 2.25 -11.75
C GLY A 31 -30.40 2.18 -10.38
N PRO A 32 -29.62 2.24 -9.29
CA PRO A 32 -30.15 2.09 -7.95
C PRO A 32 -31.36 3.01 -7.78
N GLU A 33 -32.52 2.40 -7.53
CA GLU A 33 -33.75 3.08 -7.16
C GLU A 33 -33.44 4.15 -6.12
N PRO A 34 -33.76 5.44 -6.37
CA PRO A 34 -33.61 6.51 -5.39
C PRO A 34 -34.62 6.28 -4.27
N GLY A 35 -34.25 5.45 -3.30
CA GLY A 35 -35.16 4.99 -2.24
C GLY A 35 -34.89 3.57 -1.74
N SER A 36 -34.06 2.78 -2.44
CA SER A 36 -33.57 1.52 -1.88
C SER A 36 -32.69 1.82 -0.67
N LYS A 37 -33.22 1.56 0.53
CA LYS A 37 -32.43 1.53 1.76
C LYS A 37 -31.30 0.54 1.50
N GLN A 38 -30.10 1.04 1.25
CA GLN A 38 -28.90 0.21 1.30
C GLN A 38 -29.03 -0.63 2.57
N PRO A 39 -28.76 -1.96 2.52
CA PRO A 39 -28.64 -2.73 3.73
C PRO A 39 -27.74 -1.91 4.66
N PRO A 40 -28.09 -1.74 5.95
CA PRO A 40 -27.21 -1.04 6.87
C PRO A 40 -25.82 -1.60 6.59
N LEU A 41 -24.87 -0.72 6.27
CA LEU A 41 -23.47 -1.08 6.28
C LEU A 41 -23.24 -1.54 7.70
N LEU A 42 -23.48 -2.83 7.95
CA LEU A 42 -23.11 -3.52 9.17
C LEU A 42 -21.61 -3.40 9.12
N ALA A 43 -21.12 -2.35 9.77
CA ALA A 43 -19.74 -2.17 10.14
C ALA A 43 -19.31 -3.55 10.59
N ARG A 44 -18.41 -4.17 9.84
CA ARG A 44 -18.00 -5.54 10.08
C ARG A 44 -17.56 -5.57 11.53
N ALA A 45 -18.36 -6.17 12.42
CA ALA A 45 -18.02 -6.39 13.82
C ALA A 45 -16.95 -7.50 13.93
N ALA A 46 -16.04 -7.56 12.96
CA ALA A 46 -14.87 -8.38 13.05
C ALA A 46 -14.00 -7.80 14.17
N PRO A 47 -13.36 -8.65 14.98
CA PRO A 47 -12.42 -8.20 15.97
C PRO A 47 -11.31 -7.38 15.29
N ALA A 48 -10.77 -6.41 16.03
CA ALA A 48 -9.60 -5.67 15.58
C ALA A 48 -8.46 -6.66 15.28
N PRO A 49 -7.74 -6.50 14.14
CA PRO A 49 -6.69 -7.41 13.78
C PRO A 49 -5.49 -7.27 14.73
N SER A 50 -4.85 -8.39 15.07
CA SER A 50 -3.51 -8.45 15.65
C SER A 50 -2.41 -8.54 14.59
N THR A 51 -2.76 -8.81 13.33
CA THR A 51 -1.80 -8.92 12.22
C THR A 51 -2.27 -8.14 11.02
N VAL A 52 -1.34 -7.36 10.45
CA VAL A 52 -1.49 -6.67 9.17
C VAL A 52 -0.27 -6.96 8.28
N TYR A 53 -0.41 -6.65 7.00
CA TYR A 53 0.61 -6.87 5.98
C TYR A 53 0.96 -5.57 5.27
N ARG A 54 2.18 -5.49 4.76
CA ARG A 54 2.62 -4.38 3.91
C ARG A 54 3.50 -4.90 2.78
N GLY A 55 3.14 -4.59 1.54
CA GLY A 55 4.02 -4.72 0.38
C GLY A 55 4.95 -3.51 0.28
N ASP A 56 6.25 -3.73 0.16
CA ASP A 56 7.25 -2.65 0.02
C ASP A 56 8.44 -3.09 -0.83
N GLY A 57 9.01 -2.17 -1.62
CA GLY A 57 10.21 -2.45 -2.42
C GLY A 57 11.52 -2.38 -1.62
N ARG A 58 11.48 -1.80 -0.41
CA ARG A 58 12.67 -1.72 0.45
C ARG A 58 12.91 -3.06 1.13
N ASN A 59 14.17 -3.48 1.15
CA ASN A 59 14.60 -4.70 1.83
C ASN A 59 14.62 -4.53 3.37
N PRO A 60 14.65 -5.65 4.12
CA PRO A 60 14.57 -5.63 5.58
C PRO A 60 15.68 -4.82 6.24
N GLN A 61 16.89 -4.84 5.69
CA GLN A 61 18.04 -4.09 6.21
C GLN A 61 17.78 -2.58 6.15
N LYS A 62 17.22 -2.08 5.05
CA LYS A 62 16.84 -0.66 4.92
C LYS A 62 15.73 -0.27 5.90
N ILE A 63 14.75 -1.15 6.11
CA ILE A 63 13.67 -0.90 7.08
C ILE A 63 14.22 -0.90 8.52
N LYS A 64 15.07 -1.87 8.86
CA LYS A 64 15.76 -1.95 10.16
C LYS A 64 16.62 -0.72 10.42
N ALA A 65 17.44 -0.30 9.45
CA ALA A 65 18.28 0.89 9.57
C ALA A 65 17.47 2.17 9.83
N ALA A 66 16.26 2.25 9.26
CA ALA A 66 15.33 3.34 9.50
C ALA A 66 14.56 3.24 10.83
N GLY A 67 14.76 2.16 11.60
CA GLY A 67 14.01 1.88 12.83
C GLY A 67 12.59 1.36 12.60
N GLY A 68 12.22 1.08 11.35
CA GLY A 68 10.88 0.65 10.94
C GLY A 68 10.40 1.32 9.64
N PHE A 69 9.08 1.26 9.41
CA PHE A 69 8.44 1.99 8.33
C PHE A 69 8.10 3.40 8.77
N LEU A 70 8.75 4.39 8.16
CA LEU A 70 8.35 5.78 8.24
C LEU A 70 7.30 6.11 7.16
N PRO A 71 6.36 7.01 7.45
CA PRO A 71 5.53 7.68 6.45
C PRO A 71 6.38 8.22 5.29
N HIS A 72 5.89 8.02 4.07
CA HIS A 72 6.56 8.53 2.87
C HIS A 72 6.21 10.01 2.66
N SER A 73 6.76 10.86 3.52
CA SER A 73 6.40 12.28 3.61
C SER A 73 7.61 13.16 3.87
N ASN A 74 7.45 14.46 3.69
CA ASN A 74 8.33 15.43 4.34
C ASN A 74 8.09 15.43 5.86
N PHE A 75 9.17 15.63 6.62
CA PHE A 75 9.10 15.82 8.06
C PHE A 75 9.95 17.06 8.45
N PRO A 76 9.45 17.96 9.33
CA PRO A 76 8.11 17.98 9.91
C PRO A 76 7.00 18.11 8.84
N PRO A 77 5.75 17.69 9.14
CA PRO A 77 4.64 17.83 8.21
C PRO A 77 4.46 19.28 7.77
N ARG A 78 4.20 19.51 6.48
CA ARG A 78 4.11 20.88 5.94
C ARG A 78 2.78 21.53 6.24
N THR A 79 1.72 20.74 6.34
CA THR A 79 0.36 21.24 6.53
C THR A 79 -0.45 20.36 7.48
N LEU A 80 -1.59 20.89 7.95
CA LEU A 80 -2.58 20.12 8.71
C LEU A 80 -3.19 18.96 7.90
N LYS A 81 -3.07 18.98 6.57
CA LYS A 81 -3.55 17.90 5.69
C LYS A 81 -2.81 16.59 5.93
N ALA A 82 -1.59 16.63 6.46
CA ALA A 82 -0.81 15.44 6.76
C ALA A 82 -1.45 14.50 7.79
N TYR A 83 -2.30 15.06 8.65
CA TYR A 83 -2.99 14.34 9.72
C TYR A 83 -4.34 13.77 9.27
N SER A 84 -4.75 13.99 8.02
CA SER A 84 -5.98 13.45 7.45
C SER A 84 -5.77 12.07 6.85
N ILE A 85 -6.59 11.12 7.28
CA ILE A 85 -6.68 9.79 6.67
C ILE A 85 -7.13 9.92 5.23
N TYR A 86 -8.12 10.77 4.93
CA TYR A 86 -8.61 10.91 3.55
C TYR A 86 -7.51 11.37 2.58
N ASN A 87 -6.73 12.38 2.95
CA ASN A 87 -5.63 12.88 2.12
C ASN A 87 -4.52 11.84 1.93
N HIS A 88 -4.28 10.99 2.94
CA HIS A 88 -3.36 9.87 2.83
C HIS A 88 -3.86 8.84 1.80
N VAL A 89 -5.14 8.46 1.90
CA VAL A 89 -5.78 7.43 1.06
C VAL A 89 -5.84 7.85 -0.40
N ILE A 90 -6.18 9.12 -0.70
CA ILE A 90 -6.19 9.64 -2.08
C ILE A 90 -4.79 9.96 -2.61
N ASP A 91 -3.73 9.66 -1.84
CA ASP A 91 -2.35 9.89 -2.22
C ASP A 91 -2.04 11.35 -2.58
N THR A 92 -2.38 12.29 -1.68
CA THR A 92 -2.15 13.72 -1.94
C THR A 92 -0.64 14.02 -2.03
N ILE A 93 -0.19 14.40 -3.23
CA ILE A 93 1.17 14.88 -3.48
C ILE A 93 1.20 16.39 -3.22
N VAL A 94 2.05 16.82 -2.29
CA VAL A 94 2.24 18.26 -1.98
C VAL A 94 3.48 18.85 -2.62
N ASP A 95 4.33 18.01 -3.20
CA ASP A 95 5.57 18.41 -3.85
C ASP A 95 5.69 17.66 -5.17
N VAL A 96 5.32 18.34 -6.26
CA VAL A 96 5.22 17.74 -7.60
C VAL A 96 6.55 17.28 -8.16
N ASN A 97 7.66 17.89 -7.70
CA ASN A 97 9.01 17.62 -8.18
C ASN A 97 9.58 16.38 -7.48
N SER A 98 9.46 16.31 -6.16
CA SER A 98 9.95 15.16 -5.38
C SER A 98 8.93 14.02 -5.29
N LYS A 99 7.69 14.22 -5.75
CA LYS A 99 6.55 13.33 -5.58
C LYS A 99 6.29 12.96 -4.11
N LYS A 100 6.76 13.79 -3.18
CA LYS A 100 6.56 13.55 -1.76
C LYS A 100 5.14 13.90 -1.36
N ARG A 101 4.58 13.02 -0.54
CA ARG A 101 3.27 13.17 0.09
C ARG A 101 3.41 14.06 1.32
N ASP A 102 2.28 14.54 1.83
CA ASP A 102 2.19 15.12 3.18
C ASP A 102 1.32 14.19 4.01
N THR A 103 1.95 13.33 4.80
CA THR A 103 1.22 12.35 5.61
C THR A 103 2.03 11.87 6.81
N VAL A 104 1.34 11.66 7.93
CA VAL A 104 1.91 11.01 9.13
C VAL A 104 1.61 9.52 9.19
N TYR A 105 1.02 8.93 8.14
CA TYR A 105 0.56 7.55 8.14
C TYR A 105 1.42 6.62 7.27
N VAL A 106 1.45 5.34 7.64
CA VAL A 106 1.94 4.23 6.81
C VAL A 106 0.78 3.27 6.53
N SER A 107 0.49 3.02 5.25
CA SER A 107 -0.50 2.03 4.83
C SER A 107 -0.06 0.61 5.16
N THR A 108 -1.01 -0.17 5.66
CA THR A 108 -0.95 -1.62 5.84
C THR A 108 -2.31 -2.21 5.43
N THR A 109 -2.43 -3.53 5.35
CA THR A 109 -3.68 -4.19 4.95
C THR A 109 -3.87 -5.49 5.71
N THR A 110 -5.11 -5.86 5.97
CA THR A 110 -5.43 -7.23 6.44
C THR A 110 -5.55 -8.24 5.30
N ALA A 111 -5.55 -7.79 4.05
CA ALA A 111 -5.58 -8.65 2.87
C ALA A 111 -4.16 -8.94 2.39
N TRP A 112 -3.66 -10.14 2.67
CA TRP A 112 -2.37 -10.59 2.16
C TRP A 112 -2.23 -10.45 0.63
N PRO A 113 -3.24 -10.79 -0.22
CA PRO A 113 -3.15 -10.58 -1.67
C PRO A 113 -2.91 -9.12 -2.08
N THR A 114 -3.49 -8.18 -1.34
CA THR A 114 -3.26 -6.74 -1.56
C THR A 114 -1.80 -6.39 -1.29
N ALA A 115 -1.24 -6.84 -0.17
CA ALA A 115 0.18 -6.62 0.15
C ALA A 115 1.12 -7.30 -0.87
N ALA A 116 0.80 -8.53 -1.30
CA ALA A 116 1.56 -9.23 -2.32
C ALA A 116 1.59 -8.47 -3.65
N ASN A 117 0.44 -7.96 -4.10
CA ASN A 117 0.35 -7.16 -5.32
C ASN A 117 1.21 -5.87 -5.23
N PHE A 118 1.18 -5.16 -4.11
CA PHE A 118 2.03 -3.98 -3.90
C PHE A 118 3.54 -4.29 -3.87
N ALA A 119 3.91 -5.49 -3.44
CA ALA A 119 5.29 -5.96 -3.47
C ALA A 119 5.71 -6.40 -4.89
N SER A 120 4.85 -7.12 -5.62
CA SER A 120 5.15 -7.62 -6.97
C SER A 120 5.13 -6.53 -8.04
N ASP A 121 4.42 -5.42 -7.82
CA ASP A 121 4.37 -4.28 -8.75
C ASP A 121 5.71 -3.49 -8.83
N ARG A 122 6.77 -4.00 -8.19
CA ARG A 122 8.11 -3.41 -8.17
C ARG A 122 8.99 -4.07 -9.24
N PRO A 123 9.76 -3.29 -10.02
CA PRO A 123 10.58 -3.82 -11.11
C PRO A 123 11.60 -4.90 -10.71
N LEU A 124 12.02 -4.96 -9.44
CA LEU A 124 13.00 -5.95 -8.97
C LEU A 124 12.37 -6.97 -8.00
N GLY A 125 11.04 -7.08 -8.02
CA GLY A 125 10.28 -7.71 -6.95
C GLY A 125 10.26 -6.86 -5.67
N GLY A 126 9.67 -7.41 -4.63
CA GLY A 126 9.44 -6.70 -3.37
C GLY A 126 9.24 -7.63 -2.21
N PHE A 127 8.95 -7.04 -1.05
CA PHE A 127 8.81 -7.76 0.21
C PHE A 127 7.39 -7.60 0.73
N VAL A 128 6.80 -8.69 1.19
CA VAL A 128 5.60 -8.67 2.02
C VAL A 128 6.04 -8.81 3.47
N TYR A 129 5.82 -7.76 4.25
CA TYR A 129 6.08 -7.74 5.67
C TYR A 129 4.82 -8.13 6.43
N ARG A 130 4.97 -9.05 7.38
CA ARG A 130 3.94 -9.38 8.37
C ARG A 130 4.23 -8.60 9.64
N ILE A 131 3.25 -7.83 10.09
CA ILE A 131 3.40 -6.82 11.13
C ILE A 131 2.38 -7.10 12.22
N HIS A 132 2.83 -7.12 13.48
CA HIS A 132 1.94 -7.14 14.62
C HIS A 132 1.27 -5.77 14.78
N ALA A 133 -0.05 -5.78 14.77
CA ALA A 133 -0.83 -4.56 14.84
C ALA A 133 -0.79 -3.95 16.24
N THR A 134 -0.89 -2.63 16.30
CA THR A 134 -0.88 -1.86 17.55
C THR A 134 -1.94 -0.77 17.52
N PRO A 135 -2.36 -0.21 18.68
CA PRO A 135 -3.47 0.73 18.74
C PRO A 135 -3.27 2.03 17.94
N ASN A 136 -2.05 2.40 17.54
CA ASN A 136 -1.84 3.53 16.62
C ASN A 136 -2.28 3.24 15.16
N MET A 137 -2.71 2.02 14.86
CA MET A 137 -3.27 1.63 13.56
C MET A 137 -4.79 1.85 13.54
N VAL A 138 -5.29 2.48 12.47
CA VAL A 138 -6.69 2.88 12.33
C VAL A 138 -7.32 2.19 11.13
N ASP A 139 -8.55 1.69 11.30
CA ASP A 139 -9.36 1.12 10.22
C ASP A 139 -9.83 2.23 9.28
N VAL A 140 -9.33 2.22 8.04
CA VAL A 140 -9.69 3.24 7.04
C VAL A 140 -11.16 3.11 6.65
N GLN A 141 -11.66 1.89 6.46
CA GLN A 141 -13.03 1.63 6.05
C GLN A 141 -14.03 2.04 7.13
N ALA A 142 -13.75 1.73 8.39
CA ALA A 142 -14.61 2.14 9.49
C ALA A 142 -14.53 3.65 9.78
N SER A 143 -13.47 4.33 9.32
CA SER A 143 -13.32 5.79 9.46
C SER A 143 -14.06 6.55 8.35
N LEU A 144 -13.89 6.13 7.09
CA LEU A 144 -14.45 6.77 5.89
C LEU A 144 -15.85 6.28 5.51
N LEU A 145 -16.30 5.15 6.06
CA LEU A 145 -17.61 4.54 5.79
C LEU A 145 -17.86 4.40 4.27
N SER A 146 -19.04 4.79 3.79
CA SER A 146 -19.43 4.75 2.37
C SER A 146 -18.59 5.66 1.45
N HIS A 147 -17.72 6.52 2.02
CA HIS A 147 -16.86 7.44 1.29
C HIS A 147 -15.40 6.96 1.22
N ASN A 148 -15.13 5.70 1.54
CA ASN A 148 -13.83 5.09 1.26
C ASN A 148 -13.68 4.86 -0.25
N PRO A 149 -12.70 5.46 -0.94
CA PRO A 149 -12.50 5.23 -2.37
C PRO A 149 -11.95 3.82 -2.69
N PHE A 150 -11.29 3.16 -1.72
CA PHE A 150 -10.61 1.88 -1.92
C PHE A 150 -11.01 0.82 -0.86
N PRO A 151 -12.31 0.48 -0.72
CA PRO A 151 -12.79 -0.46 0.31
C PRO A 151 -12.18 -1.86 0.16
N GLY A 152 -11.86 -2.27 -1.07
CA GLY A 152 -11.27 -3.57 -1.39
C GLY A 152 -9.85 -3.75 -0.86
N GLU A 153 -9.12 -2.67 -0.60
CA GLU A 153 -7.75 -2.74 -0.07
C GLU A 153 -7.72 -3.19 1.39
N ARG A 154 -8.84 -3.08 2.12
CA ARG A 154 -8.95 -3.39 3.56
C ARG A 154 -7.81 -2.74 4.35
N GLU A 155 -7.58 -1.46 4.03
CA GLU A 155 -6.45 -0.68 4.51
C GLU A 155 -6.57 -0.36 6.01
N TRP A 156 -5.42 -0.44 6.66
CA TRP A 156 -5.17 0.01 8.02
C TRP A 156 -3.99 0.98 8.00
N VAL A 157 -4.15 2.17 8.58
CA VAL A 157 -3.12 3.19 8.56
C VAL A 157 -2.46 3.34 9.92
N ALA A 158 -1.13 3.21 9.98
CA ALA A 158 -0.35 3.36 11.21
C ALA A 158 0.11 4.82 11.37
N MET A 159 -0.47 5.55 12.32
CA MET A 159 -0.07 6.92 12.59
C MET A 159 1.31 6.96 13.26
N GLY A 160 2.23 7.75 12.72
CA GLY A 160 3.63 7.82 13.17
C GLY A 160 4.52 6.69 12.67
N GLY A 161 3.98 5.78 11.84
CA GLY A 161 4.70 4.66 11.27
C GLY A 161 4.61 3.35 12.05
N VAL A 162 5.47 2.41 11.68
CA VAL A 162 5.54 1.04 12.25
C VAL A 162 6.97 0.79 12.69
N ARG A 163 7.20 0.43 13.96
CA ARG A 163 8.54 0.15 14.46
C ARG A 163 9.08 -1.17 13.94
N TRP A 164 10.40 -1.27 13.79
CA TRP A 164 11.09 -2.49 13.39
C TRP A 164 10.72 -3.70 14.27
N GLU A 165 10.67 -3.50 15.58
CA GLU A 165 10.31 -4.53 16.57
C GLU A 165 8.85 -5.03 16.46
N GLN A 166 7.97 -4.34 15.72
CA GLN A 166 6.61 -4.79 15.43
C GLN A 166 6.55 -5.77 14.26
N ILE A 167 7.58 -5.80 13.42
CA ILE A 167 7.62 -6.65 12.23
C ILE A 167 7.96 -8.06 12.69
N GLU A 168 7.05 -8.99 12.46
CA GLU A 168 7.20 -10.41 12.83
C GLU A 168 8.13 -11.15 11.86
N GLY A 169 8.19 -10.68 10.62
CA GLY A 169 9.02 -11.22 9.56
C GLY A 169 8.60 -10.73 8.20
N TRP A 170 9.19 -11.32 7.16
CA TRP A 170 8.96 -10.93 5.77
C TRP A 170 9.15 -12.10 4.81
N MET A 171 8.65 -11.94 3.59
CA MET A 171 8.92 -12.81 2.46
C MET A 171 9.28 -11.97 1.25
N PHE A 172 10.24 -12.44 0.45
CA PHE A 172 10.58 -11.83 -0.83
C PHE A 172 9.74 -12.45 -1.95
N LEU A 173 9.10 -11.59 -2.73
CA LEU A 173 8.39 -11.94 -3.96
C LEU A 173 9.23 -11.46 -5.14
N PRO A 174 9.72 -12.35 -6.01
CA PRO A 174 10.56 -11.99 -7.15
C PRO A 174 9.79 -11.19 -8.21
N GLU A 175 10.51 -10.59 -9.16
CA GLU A 175 9.94 -9.79 -10.26
C GLU A 175 8.90 -10.57 -11.09
N ASN A 176 9.12 -11.86 -11.30
CA ASN A 176 8.20 -12.72 -12.05
C ASN A 176 7.03 -13.26 -11.20
N TYR A 177 6.86 -12.79 -9.98
CA TYR A 177 5.73 -13.18 -9.13
C TYR A 177 4.43 -12.64 -9.73
N SER A 178 3.53 -13.55 -10.12
CA SER A 178 2.26 -13.19 -10.74
C SER A 178 1.38 -12.42 -9.75
N ARG A 179 0.71 -11.36 -10.24
CA ARG A 179 -0.31 -10.67 -9.44
C ARG A 179 -1.34 -11.67 -8.94
N VAL A 180 -1.65 -11.56 -7.66
CA VAL A 180 -2.62 -12.43 -6.98
C VAL A 180 -4.02 -11.94 -7.30
N ASP A 181 -4.73 -12.72 -8.11
CA ASP A 181 -6.18 -12.60 -8.27
C ASP A 181 -6.86 -13.49 -7.23
N TRP A 182 -7.23 -12.90 -6.10
CA TRP A 182 -7.85 -13.60 -4.97
C TRP A 182 -9.20 -14.24 -5.30
N ARG A 183 -9.80 -13.93 -6.46
CA ARG A 183 -11.05 -14.55 -6.92
C ARG A 183 -10.81 -15.89 -7.62
N LYS A 184 -9.57 -16.20 -8.01
CA LYS A 184 -9.23 -17.46 -8.67
C LYS A 184 -9.04 -18.56 -7.64
N ALA A 185 -9.61 -19.73 -7.92
CA ALA A 185 -9.34 -20.94 -7.14
C ALA A 185 -7.83 -21.26 -7.20
N GLY A 186 -7.25 -21.60 -6.05
CA GLY A 186 -5.82 -21.87 -5.93
C GLY A 186 -4.93 -20.63 -5.97
N ALA A 187 -5.49 -19.42 -5.87
CA ALA A 187 -4.68 -18.21 -5.70
C ALA A 187 -3.76 -18.35 -4.48
N PRO A 188 -2.50 -17.87 -4.57
CA PRO A 188 -1.60 -17.86 -3.42
C PRO A 188 -2.25 -17.20 -2.21
N THR A 189 -2.04 -17.83 -1.06
CA THR A 189 -2.43 -17.35 0.26
C THR A 189 -1.17 -17.15 1.09
N LEU A 190 -1.31 -16.55 2.27
CA LEU A 190 -0.19 -16.49 3.21
C LEU A 190 0.31 -17.90 3.53
N GLU A 191 -0.62 -18.82 3.79
CA GLU A 191 -0.36 -20.20 4.20
C GLU A 191 0.45 -20.96 3.15
N THR A 192 0.12 -20.77 1.87
CA THR A 192 0.85 -21.42 0.76
C THR A 192 2.24 -20.83 0.52
N GLU A 193 2.50 -19.60 0.97
CA GLU A 193 3.79 -18.90 0.80
C GLU A 193 4.66 -18.91 2.08
N LEU A 194 4.23 -19.58 3.16
CA LEU A 194 4.95 -19.60 4.44
C LEU A 194 6.39 -20.15 4.32
N TRP A 195 6.68 -20.99 3.33
CA TRP A 195 8.03 -21.51 3.09
C TRP A 195 9.04 -20.42 2.70
N ARG A 196 8.58 -19.25 2.20
CA ARG A 196 9.42 -18.06 1.93
C ARG A 196 9.61 -17.16 3.14
N PHE A 197 8.91 -17.44 4.25
CA PHE A 197 8.83 -16.53 5.38
C PHE A 197 10.09 -16.59 6.25
N ILE A 198 10.71 -15.43 6.41
CA ILE A 198 11.88 -15.23 7.27
C ILE A 198 11.39 -14.48 8.51
N ARG A 199 11.56 -15.09 9.69
CA ARG A 199 11.23 -14.46 10.97
C ARG A 199 12.21 -13.32 11.27
N ASN A 200 11.67 -12.23 11.82
CA ASN A 200 12.50 -11.16 12.35
C ASN A 200 13.05 -11.55 13.73
N PRO A 201 14.37 -11.72 13.90
CA PRO A 201 14.95 -12.03 15.21
C PRO A 201 14.79 -10.90 16.23
N ASP A 202 14.54 -9.67 15.78
CA ASP A 202 14.35 -8.50 16.64
C ASP A 202 12.87 -8.22 16.96
N TYR A 203 11.94 -9.10 16.54
CA TYR A 203 10.55 -8.98 16.92
C TYR A 203 10.41 -8.97 18.45
N SER A 204 9.66 -8.01 19.00
CA SER A 204 9.48 -7.89 20.44
C SER A 204 8.16 -8.51 20.90
N PRO A 205 8.18 -9.53 21.78
CA PRO A 205 6.97 -10.15 22.32
C PRO A 205 6.05 -9.19 23.11
N ARG A 206 6.51 -7.97 23.43
CA ARG A 206 5.68 -6.95 24.08
C ARG A 206 4.45 -6.55 23.26
N TYR A 207 4.47 -6.85 21.96
CA TYR A 207 3.35 -6.59 21.07
C TYR A 207 2.29 -7.69 21.08
N ASN A 208 2.57 -8.90 21.59
CA ASN A 208 1.69 -10.08 21.48
C ASN A 208 0.24 -9.87 21.97
N ASN A 209 0.02 -8.92 22.88
CA ASN A 209 -1.29 -8.61 23.46
C ASN A 209 -1.94 -7.35 22.85
N GLU A 210 -1.30 -6.75 21.85
CA GLU A 210 -1.76 -5.54 21.18
C GLU A 210 -2.65 -5.92 19.99
N VAL A 211 -3.57 -5.02 19.66
CA VAL A 211 -4.39 -5.10 18.45
C VAL A 211 -4.50 -3.71 17.86
N ALA A 212 -4.90 -3.62 16.59
CA ALA A 212 -5.23 -2.34 15.99
C ALA A 212 -6.38 -1.62 16.73
N SER A 213 -6.53 -0.32 16.51
CA SER A 213 -7.71 0.40 17.01
C SER A 213 -8.94 0.17 16.14
N GLY A 214 -10.03 0.88 16.37
CA GLY A 214 -11.18 0.89 15.46
C GLY A 214 -11.10 1.97 14.40
N GLY A 215 -12.24 2.26 13.76
CA GLY A 215 -12.40 3.46 12.96
C GLY A 215 -12.29 4.73 13.83
N GLN A 216 -11.67 5.78 13.27
CA GLN A 216 -11.48 7.07 13.93
C GLN A 216 -12.02 8.20 13.03
N PRO A 217 -13.34 8.45 13.02
CA PRO A 217 -13.92 9.46 12.13
C PRO A 217 -13.38 10.87 12.36
N GLN A 218 -12.88 11.18 13.56
CA GLN A 218 -12.23 12.45 13.87
C GLN A 218 -10.89 12.67 13.18
N LEU A 219 -10.24 11.60 12.69
CA LEU A 219 -8.98 11.65 11.96
C LEU A 219 -9.15 11.68 10.44
N VAL A 220 -10.39 11.58 9.95
CA VAL A 220 -10.65 11.54 8.51
C VAL A 220 -10.17 12.79 7.81
N GLY A 221 -10.54 13.97 8.33
CA GLY A 221 -10.17 15.28 7.80
C GLY A 221 -10.51 15.43 6.31
N TRP A 222 -11.74 15.87 6.03
CA TRP A 222 -12.18 16.14 4.66
C TRP A 222 -11.69 17.50 4.17
N PHE A 223 -11.07 17.54 2.98
CA PHE A 223 -10.53 18.75 2.36
C PHE A 223 -10.95 18.82 0.88
N GLY A 224 -10.86 20.02 0.28
CA GLY A 224 -11.17 20.23 -1.14
C GLY A 224 -12.61 19.88 -1.48
N GLU A 225 -12.83 19.23 -2.62
CA GLU A 225 -14.15 18.81 -3.10
C GLU A 225 -14.88 17.87 -2.11
N ALA A 226 -14.14 17.06 -1.36
CA ALA A 226 -14.70 16.17 -0.35
C ALA A 226 -15.18 16.88 0.93
N SER A 227 -14.92 18.18 1.08
CA SER A 227 -15.31 18.96 2.27
C SER A 227 -16.83 18.93 2.56
N ALA A 228 -17.67 18.74 1.53
CA ALA A 228 -19.11 18.58 1.68
C ALA A 228 -19.47 17.41 2.63
N TRP A 229 -18.71 16.31 2.59
CA TRP A 229 -18.94 15.13 3.42
C TRP A 229 -18.67 15.37 4.91
N ALA A 230 -17.91 16.42 5.26
CA ALA A 230 -17.74 16.83 6.65
C ALA A 230 -19.05 17.24 7.34
N ASN A 231 -20.13 17.51 6.59
CA ASN A 231 -21.45 17.82 7.14
C ASN A 231 -22.27 16.58 7.53
N LEU A 232 -21.83 15.38 7.14
CA LEU A 232 -22.53 14.13 7.39
C LEU A 232 -22.12 13.53 8.75
N ASN A 233 -23.01 12.74 9.34
CA ASN A 233 -22.65 11.93 10.50
C ASN A 233 -21.75 10.76 10.08
N PRO A 234 -20.73 10.38 10.89
CA PRO A 234 -20.38 10.96 12.20
C PRO A 234 -19.38 12.14 12.13
N TRP A 235 -18.96 12.59 10.94
CA TRP A 235 -17.89 13.59 10.79
C TRP A 235 -18.30 15.02 11.19
N LYS A 236 -19.59 15.35 11.15
CA LYS A 236 -20.12 16.68 11.49
C LYS A 236 -19.64 17.20 12.84
N LYS A 237 -19.48 16.32 13.83
CA LYS A 237 -19.00 16.68 15.19
C LYS A 237 -17.48 16.88 15.28
N TYR A 238 -16.72 16.48 14.27
CA TYR A 238 -15.26 16.51 14.28
C TYR A 238 -14.67 17.50 13.29
N LYS A 239 -15.46 18.46 12.82
CA LYS A 239 -14.95 19.51 11.95
C LYS A 239 -13.84 20.29 12.65
N PRO A 240 -12.70 20.54 11.97
CA PRO A 240 -11.68 21.40 12.51
C PRO A 240 -12.22 22.79 12.82
N THR A 241 -11.82 23.35 13.96
CA THR A 241 -12.10 24.73 14.37
C THR A 241 -10.78 25.46 14.62
N LYS A 242 -10.85 26.76 14.91
CA LYS A 242 -9.67 27.55 15.31
C LYS A 242 -8.93 26.96 16.52
N THR A 243 -9.67 26.34 17.44
CA THR A 243 -9.13 25.78 18.69
C THR A 243 -8.93 24.26 18.65
N LYS A 244 -9.51 23.57 17.66
CA LYS A 244 -9.39 22.12 17.51
C LYS A 244 -9.09 21.74 16.07
N THR A 245 -7.80 21.66 15.77
CA THR A 245 -7.31 21.34 14.42
C THR A 245 -7.14 19.83 14.20
N MET A 246 -6.82 19.40 12.98
CA MET A 246 -6.48 17.99 12.69
C MET A 246 -5.29 17.47 13.51
N LEU A 247 -4.31 18.34 13.79
CA LEU A 247 -3.19 18.01 14.66
C LEU A 247 -3.67 17.70 16.09
N HIS A 248 -4.63 18.48 16.61
CA HIS A 248 -5.19 18.22 17.95
C HIS A 248 -5.86 16.85 18.02
N TYR A 249 -6.69 16.49 17.04
CA TYR A 249 -7.29 15.15 16.99
C TYR A 249 -6.25 14.03 16.89
N ALA A 250 -5.18 14.25 16.12
CA ALA A 250 -4.08 13.29 15.99
C ALA A 250 -3.31 13.11 17.31
N VAL A 251 -3.00 14.21 18.00
CA VAL A 251 -2.33 14.20 19.31
C VAL A 251 -3.23 13.54 20.37
N GLU A 252 -4.52 13.88 20.43
CA GLU A 252 -5.49 13.21 21.31
C GLU A 252 -5.52 11.69 21.05
N PHE A 253 -5.54 11.28 19.78
CA PHE A 253 -5.50 9.88 19.40
C PHE A 253 -4.19 9.20 19.85
N MET A 254 -3.04 9.82 19.63
CA MET A 254 -1.73 9.25 19.99
C MET A 254 -1.50 9.25 21.51
N ASN A 255 -2.01 10.23 22.25
CA ASN A 255 -2.00 10.22 23.70
C ASN A 255 -2.75 9.00 24.25
N LYS A 256 -3.85 8.61 23.59
CA LYS A 256 -4.63 7.43 23.97
C LYS A 256 -4.01 6.11 23.49
N ASN A 257 -3.46 6.06 22.27
CA ASN A 257 -3.15 4.81 21.57
C ASN A 257 -1.65 4.61 21.24
N GLY A 258 -0.82 5.62 21.44
CA GLY A 258 0.56 5.63 20.96
C GLY A 258 1.60 5.03 21.92
N LYS A 259 1.22 4.69 23.16
CA LYS A 259 2.17 4.26 24.20
C LYS A 259 3.00 3.05 23.77
N SER A 260 2.38 2.02 23.18
CA SER A 260 3.07 0.78 22.76
C SER A 260 4.10 1.03 21.65
N VAL A 261 3.89 2.05 20.83
CA VAL A 261 4.85 2.47 19.79
C VAL A 261 5.86 3.50 20.29
N GLY A 262 5.80 3.92 21.56
CA GLY A 262 6.76 4.84 22.15
C GLY A 262 6.41 6.32 22.02
N TRP A 263 5.14 6.65 21.79
CA TRP A 263 4.65 8.03 21.85
C TRP A 263 4.87 8.64 23.24
N ARG A 264 5.45 9.83 23.28
CA ARG A 264 5.70 10.63 24.49
C ARG A 264 5.36 12.11 24.30
N GLY A 265 4.42 12.42 23.40
CA GLY A 265 4.13 13.78 22.94
C GLY A 265 4.74 14.11 21.57
N ASN A 266 5.65 13.27 21.08
CA ASN A 266 6.23 13.33 19.74
C ASN A 266 6.23 11.96 19.04
N PHE A 267 6.24 11.97 17.71
CA PHE A 267 6.26 10.74 16.92
C PHE A 267 7.63 10.04 17.02
N PRO A 268 7.67 8.77 17.43
CA PRO A 268 8.91 8.09 17.85
C PRO A 268 9.89 7.81 16.70
N LEU A 269 9.40 7.66 15.47
CA LEU A 269 10.23 7.44 14.30
C LEU A 269 10.68 8.73 13.61
N PHE A 270 10.10 9.87 13.98
CA PHE A 270 10.47 11.16 13.42
C PHE A 270 11.58 11.79 14.27
N GLY A 271 12.76 12.02 13.69
CA GLY A 271 13.88 12.73 14.34
C GLY A 271 15.14 11.91 14.65
N ASN A 272 15.13 10.57 14.44
CA ASN A 272 16.32 9.73 14.69
C ASN A 272 17.23 9.50 13.48
N THR A 273 16.82 9.89 12.27
CA THR A 273 17.62 9.70 11.06
C THR A 273 18.88 10.56 11.01
N HIS A 274 18.97 11.64 11.81
CA HIS A 274 20.16 12.50 11.85
C HIS A 274 21.15 12.16 12.97
N LYS A 275 20.76 11.43 14.03
CA LYS A 275 21.67 11.14 15.16
C LYS A 275 22.49 9.86 14.97
N LYS A 276 21.97 8.83 14.29
CA LYS A 276 22.70 7.56 14.09
C LYS A 276 23.66 7.54 12.89
N ALA A 277 23.51 8.43 11.92
CA ALA A 277 24.46 8.53 10.80
C ALA A 277 25.81 9.17 11.21
N ARG A 278 25.87 9.84 12.37
CA ARG A 278 27.09 10.48 12.89
C ARG A 278 27.94 9.58 13.78
N SER A 279 27.43 8.46 14.27
CA SER A 279 28.16 7.59 15.21
C SER A 279 28.80 6.35 14.57
N VAL A 280 28.86 6.29 13.23
CA VAL A 280 29.52 5.19 12.47
C VAL A 280 30.75 5.71 11.72
N VAL A 281 31.10 6.99 11.87
CA VAL A 281 32.32 7.60 11.30
C VAL A 281 33.22 8.05 12.44
N ASP A 282 33.65 7.10 13.27
CA ASP A 282 34.82 7.25 14.15
C ASP A 282 35.42 5.84 14.31
N VAL A 283 35.95 5.33 13.20
CA VAL A 283 36.91 4.22 13.20
C VAL A 283 38.29 4.87 13.09
N PRO A 284 39.24 4.60 14.00
CA PRO A 284 40.58 5.15 13.91
C PRO A 284 41.22 4.75 12.58
N GLN A 285 41.62 5.74 11.77
CA GLN A 285 42.53 5.53 10.65
C GLN A 285 43.89 5.13 11.21
N ASN A 286 44.17 3.83 11.24
CA ASN A 286 45.52 3.26 11.20
C ASN A 286 45.45 1.74 11.09
N GLU A 287 45.04 1.20 9.94
CA GLU A 287 45.53 -0.09 9.44
C GLU A 287 45.59 -0.04 7.91
N GLU A 288 46.73 -0.45 7.36
CA GLU A 288 47.03 -0.55 5.93
C GLU A 288 46.06 -1.49 5.16
N PRO A 289 45.95 -1.34 3.82
CA PRO A 289 44.93 -2.04 3.05
C PRO A 289 45.19 -3.56 2.97
N ARG A 290 44.40 -4.34 3.71
CA ARG A 290 44.21 -5.77 3.44
C ARG A 290 43.43 -5.94 2.14
N THR A 291 44.12 -6.38 1.09
CA THR A 291 43.51 -6.96 -0.10
C THR A 291 42.81 -8.27 0.27
N TRP A 292 41.51 -8.36 0.01
CA TRP A 292 40.77 -9.62 0.07
C TRP A 292 40.44 -10.11 -1.35
N PRO A 293 40.51 -11.43 -1.59
CA PRO A 293 40.44 -12.02 -2.91
C PRO A 293 39.00 -12.07 -3.46
N GLN A 294 38.91 -12.01 -4.79
CA GLN A 294 37.66 -12.13 -5.55
C GLN A 294 36.97 -13.46 -5.26
N GLU A 295 35.69 -13.38 -4.92
CA GLU A 295 34.76 -14.51 -4.83
C GLU A 295 34.58 -15.16 -6.21
N SER A 296 35.12 -16.37 -6.39
CA SER A 296 34.71 -17.31 -7.43
C SER A 296 34.97 -18.73 -6.95
N ALA A 297 34.09 -19.26 -6.10
CA ALA A 297 34.12 -20.67 -5.71
C ALA A 297 32.77 -21.12 -5.16
N TRP A 298 31.78 -21.28 -6.05
CA TRP A 298 30.69 -22.24 -5.88
C TRP A 298 30.26 -22.71 -7.27
N LEU A 299 30.86 -23.81 -7.73
CA LEU A 299 30.34 -24.87 -8.62
C LEU A 299 31.53 -25.67 -9.18
N ASP A 300 31.96 -26.69 -8.46
CA ASP A 300 32.63 -27.86 -9.05
C ASP A 300 32.24 -29.11 -8.25
N THR A 301 31.33 -29.89 -8.82
CA THR A 301 31.34 -31.34 -8.66
C THR A 301 31.22 -31.93 -10.06
N SER A 302 32.37 -32.35 -10.54
CA SER A 302 32.64 -33.19 -11.70
C SER A 302 31.79 -34.48 -11.67
N ALA A 303 31.08 -34.71 -12.78
CA ALA A 303 30.79 -36.05 -13.28
C ALA A 303 30.96 -35.99 -14.79
N GLU A 304 31.93 -36.74 -15.28
CA GLU A 304 32.38 -36.84 -16.66
C GLU A 304 31.29 -37.41 -17.57
N GLY A 305 31.20 -36.87 -18.78
CA GLY A 305 30.35 -37.37 -19.85
C GLY A 305 30.62 -36.61 -21.14
N ASP A 306 31.33 -37.26 -22.06
CA ASP A 306 31.73 -36.76 -23.37
C ASP A 306 30.55 -36.18 -24.18
N TRP A 307 30.71 -34.94 -24.64
CA TRP A 307 29.87 -34.37 -25.69
C TRP A 307 30.66 -33.36 -26.53
N GLU A 308 30.88 -33.67 -27.81
CA GLU A 308 31.48 -32.76 -28.80
C GLU A 308 30.48 -31.65 -29.20
N PRO A 309 30.89 -30.37 -29.30
CA PRO A 309 29.98 -29.30 -29.67
C PRO A 309 29.68 -29.30 -31.18
N PRO A 310 28.44 -28.99 -31.63
CA PRO A 310 28.17 -28.71 -33.03
C PRO A 310 28.68 -27.31 -33.41
N SER A 311 29.04 -27.22 -34.67
CA SER A 311 29.64 -26.09 -35.36
C SER A 311 28.91 -24.75 -35.22
N SER A 312 29.72 -23.69 -35.27
CA SER A 312 29.32 -22.30 -35.40
C SER A 312 28.67 -22.04 -36.76
N ASP A 313 27.36 -22.20 -36.87
CA ASP A 313 26.56 -21.55 -37.92
C ASP A 313 25.08 -21.49 -37.52
N SER A 314 24.68 -20.39 -36.86
CA SER A 314 23.32 -19.80 -36.89
C SER A 314 23.11 -18.73 -35.80
N ALA A 315 23.98 -17.73 -35.70
CA ALA A 315 23.79 -16.57 -34.83
C ALA A 315 23.46 -15.29 -35.62
N THR A 316 22.60 -15.38 -36.65
CA THR A 316 22.09 -14.19 -37.36
C THR A 316 20.65 -14.38 -37.83
N LYS A 317 19.68 -14.26 -36.91
CA LYS A 317 18.31 -13.72 -37.16
C LYS A 317 17.40 -14.02 -35.96
N ARG A 318 17.17 -12.99 -35.14
CA ARG A 318 15.85 -12.60 -34.55
C ARG A 318 16.07 -11.52 -33.48
N ARG A 319 16.47 -10.33 -33.92
CA ARG A 319 16.08 -9.10 -33.22
C ARG A 319 14.63 -8.82 -33.62
N ARG A 320 13.67 -9.15 -32.74
CA ARG A 320 12.37 -8.48 -32.74
C ARG A 320 12.34 -7.59 -31.51
N ALA A 321 12.22 -6.30 -31.77
CA ALA A 321 11.96 -5.28 -30.77
C ALA A 321 10.69 -5.64 -29.99
N PHE A 322 10.83 -5.89 -28.69
CA PHE A 322 9.71 -5.78 -27.77
C PHE A 322 9.52 -4.28 -27.49
N ALA A 323 8.51 -3.70 -28.13
CA ALA A 323 7.97 -2.41 -27.72
C ALA A 323 7.40 -2.55 -26.29
N PRO A 324 7.53 -1.54 -25.42
CA PRO A 324 6.93 -1.58 -24.10
C PRO A 324 5.40 -1.68 -24.24
N ALA A 325 4.82 -2.62 -23.49
CA ALA A 325 3.38 -2.77 -23.39
C ALA A 325 2.76 -1.44 -22.93
N LYS A 326 1.85 -0.91 -23.74
CA LYS A 326 1.03 0.25 -23.40
C LYS A 326 0.26 -0.07 -22.12
N ARG A 327 0.32 0.84 -21.14
CA ARG A 327 -0.62 0.87 -20.01
C ARG A 327 -2.03 0.94 -20.59
N ASP A 328 -2.83 -0.09 -20.35
CA ASP A 328 -4.26 -0.03 -20.57
C ASP A 328 -4.89 0.63 -19.33
N SER A 329 -4.92 1.96 -19.34
CA SER A 329 -5.64 2.77 -18.36
C SER A 329 -7.09 2.91 -18.81
N SER A 330 -7.85 1.82 -18.72
CA SER A 330 -9.30 1.81 -18.93
C SER A 330 -10.04 1.88 -17.59
N TRP A 331 -9.74 2.94 -16.83
CA TRP A 331 -10.71 3.53 -15.91
C TRP A 331 -10.79 5.01 -16.31
N ASN A 332 -11.86 5.38 -17.01
CA ASN A 332 -12.12 6.75 -17.45
C ASN A 332 -12.22 7.67 -16.23
N TRP A 333 -11.10 8.28 -15.87
CA TRP A 333 -11.04 9.45 -15.01
C TRP A 333 -11.01 10.68 -15.94
N ALA A 334 -12.05 11.51 -15.88
CA ALA A 334 -12.00 12.82 -16.50
C ALA A 334 -10.95 13.67 -15.75
N PRO A 335 -10.00 14.34 -16.44
CA PRO A 335 -9.09 15.25 -15.77
C PRO A 335 -9.91 16.42 -15.16
N PRO A 336 -9.60 16.87 -13.92
CA PRO A 336 -10.23 18.06 -13.38
C PRO A 336 -9.84 19.29 -14.20
N PRO A 337 -10.70 20.33 -14.26
CA PRO A 337 -10.36 21.58 -14.92
C PRO A 337 -9.10 22.18 -14.27
N THR A 338 -8.22 22.74 -15.11
CA THR A 338 -7.05 23.50 -14.69
C THR A 338 -7.48 24.66 -13.79
N GLU A 339 -7.27 24.52 -12.48
CA GLU A 339 -7.38 25.63 -11.55
C GLU A 339 -6.22 26.61 -11.76
N SER A 340 -6.56 27.89 -11.88
CA SER A 340 -5.63 29.01 -11.87
C SER A 340 -4.81 29.03 -10.57
N PRO A 341 -3.55 29.50 -10.59
CA PRO A 341 -2.70 29.52 -9.41
C PRO A 341 -3.33 30.36 -8.29
N LEU A 342 -3.68 29.69 -7.19
CA LEU A 342 -4.01 30.34 -5.93
C LEU A 342 -2.77 31.08 -5.42
N THR A 343 -2.92 32.39 -5.20
CA THR A 343 -1.96 33.21 -4.47
C THR A 343 -1.77 32.66 -3.05
N PRO A 344 -0.55 32.68 -2.48
CA PRO A 344 -0.33 32.26 -1.11
C PRO A 344 -1.10 33.18 -0.15
N GLU A 345 -2.12 32.64 0.53
CA GLU A 345 -2.67 33.27 1.74
C GLU A 345 -1.60 33.19 2.82
N THR A 346 -1.00 34.34 3.12
CA THR A 346 -0.17 34.54 4.31
C THR A 346 -1.08 34.42 5.53
N ILE A 347 -0.99 33.31 6.25
CA ILE A 347 -1.61 33.18 7.57
C ILE A 347 -0.70 33.92 8.54
N ASP A 348 -1.14 35.09 9.00
CA ASP A 348 -0.54 35.79 10.14
C ASP A 348 -0.64 34.88 11.38
N ILE A 349 0.50 34.34 11.79
CA ILE A 349 0.68 33.71 13.09
C ILE A 349 0.87 34.87 14.09
N PRO A 350 0.01 35.03 15.10
CA PRO A 350 0.24 36.05 16.12
C PRO A 350 1.58 35.75 16.82
N PRO A 351 2.43 36.77 17.03
CA PRO A 351 3.55 36.62 17.96
C PRO A 351 2.93 36.44 19.35
N ASP A 352 3.48 35.51 20.14
CA ASP A 352 3.15 35.22 21.56
C ASP A 352 2.59 33.81 21.85
N MET A 353 3.13 32.77 21.18
CA MET A 353 3.23 31.45 21.82
C MET A 353 4.67 31.20 22.27
N GLU A 354 5.01 31.74 23.45
CA GLU A 354 6.08 31.17 24.27
C GLU A 354 5.70 29.72 24.60
N VAL A 355 6.44 28.79 24.02
CA VAL A 355 6.40 27.38 24.43
C VAL A 355 7.24 27.27 25.70
N ASP A 356 6.58 27.03 26.82
CA ASP A 356 7.20 26.69 28.11
C ASP A 356 8.21 25.55 27.90
N PRO A 357 9.50 25.72 28.25
CA PRO A 357 10.55 24.74 28.03
C PRO A 357 10.53 23.56 29.03
N THR A 358 9.44 23.33 29.77
CA THR A 358 9.38 22.27 30.79
C THR A 358 8.53 21.06 30.44
N PHE A 359 8.57 20.51 29.21
CA PHE A 359 8.11 19.13 28.95
C PHE A 359 8.89 18.38 27.87
#